data_AF-A0A016SX45-F1
#
_entry.id   AF-A0A016SX45-F1
#
_cell.length_a   1.000
_cell.length_b   1.000
_cell.length_c   1.000
_cell.angle_alpha   90.00
_cell.angle_beta   90.00
_cell.angle_gamma   90.00
#
_symmetry.space_group_name_H-M   'P 1'
#
loop_
_entity.id
_entity.type
_entity.pdbx_description
1 polymer ?
#
loop_
_entity_poly.entity_id
_entity_poly.type
_entity_poly.pdbx_seq_one_letter_code
_entity_poly.pdbx_strand_id
1 'polypeptide(L)'
;MKLRTDDQGSLSSDDGERMSAEDSDDDEVQILSDGKEVRAVSSEEDDDPSQLLQSCRDEVQTSRDRFETATQEESARLILKLSAIVAKTFEKPEITDEVFDQVVDVAEDVIVSIKKIHRRPNSTTTQLVNNLIAQAGFVKCEEKWGIPVNREALGLLLHTLVSRAVLADQRDLIRTYL
;
A
#
# COMPACT_ATOMS: atom_id res chain seq x y z
N MET A 1 20.01 -32.88 -43.39
CA MET A 1 20.53 -32.20 -42.18
C MET A 1 19.77 -32.75 -40.98
N LYS A 2 20.47 -33.41 -40.06
CA LYS A 2 19.93 -33.90 -38.77
C LYS A 2 20.13 -32.80 -37.73
N LEU A 3 19.09 -32.46 -36.98
CA LEU A 3 19.19 -31.72 -35.72
C LEU A 3 18.56 -32.58 -34.61
N ARG A 4 19.37 -32.88 -33.60
CA ARG A 4 19.00 -33.40 -32.27
C ARG A 4 18.55 -32.23 -31.39
N THR A 5 17.72 -32.51 -30.39
CA THR A 5 17.70 -31.92 -29.04
C THR A 5 16.64 -32.72 -28.26
N ASP A 6 17.04 -33.70 -27.44
CA ASP A 6 17.37 -33.60 -26.00
C ASP A 6 16.11 -33.46 -25.13
N ASP A 7 15.50 -34.62 -24.85
CA ASP A 7 14.44 -34.85 -23.88
C ASP A 7 15.10 -35.14 -22.51
N GLN A 8 15.10 -34.14 -21.63
CA GLN A 8 15.58 -34.23 -20.25
C GLN A 8 14.41 -34.56 -19.33
N GLY A 9 14.23 -35.85 -19.05
CA GLY A 9 13.25 -36.38 -18.10
C GLY A 9 13.57 -36.03 -16.65
N SER A 10 12.64 -35.29 -16.05
CA SER A 10 12.19 -35.17 -14.65
C SER A 10 13.06 -35.69 -13.50
N LEU A 11 13.40 -34.75 -12.60
CA LEU A 11 13.99 -34.95 -11.28
C LEU A 11 12.96 -35.52 -10.28
N SER A 12 13.39 -36.51 -9.51
CA SER A 12 12.67 -37.18 -8.43
C SER A 12 12.43 -36.25 -7.23
N SER A 13 11.20 -36.24 -6.70
CA SER A 13 10.87 -35.73 -5.37
C SER A 13 10.57 -36.92 -4.46
N ASP A 14 11.38 -37.13 -3.44
CA ASP A 14 11.01 -37.88 -2.23
C ASP A 14 11.98 -37.49 -1.12
N ASP A 15 11.50 -36.75 -0.12
CA ASP A 15 12.04 -36.87 1.23
C ASP A 15 10.93 -36.46 2.20
N GLY A 16 10.28 -37.49 2.74
CA GLY A 16 9.34 -37.40 3.83
C GLY A 16 9.95 -37.99 5.09
N GLU A 17 9.35 -37.59 6.22
CA GLU A 17 9.45 -38.17 7.57
C GLU A 17 10.55 -37.57 8.47
N ARG A 18 10.40 -37.30 9.78
CA ARG A 18 9.32 -37.06 10.77
C ARG A 18 9.99 -37.22 12.15
N MET A 19 9.52 -36.47 13.18
CA MET A 19 9.59 -36.79 14.65
C MET A 19 10.99 -36.62 15.32
N SER A 20 11.20 -36.25 16.60
CA SER A 20 10.39 -35.86 17.77
C SER A 20 11.30 -35.25 18.86
N ALA A 21 10.66 -34.48 19.77
CA ALA A 21 10.88 -34.17 21.19
C ALA A 21 12.17 -34.52 21.98
N GLU A 22 12.51 -33.55 22.86
CA GLU A 22 13.05 -33.62 24.24
C GLU A 22 14.46 -34.19 24.49
N ASP A 23 15.35 -33.38 25.09
CA ASP A 23 15.79 -33.64 26.46
C ASP A 23 16.42 -32.42 27.16
N SER A 24 16.25 -32.39 28.47
CA SER A 24 16.74 -31.40 29.44
C SER A 24 18.17 -31.72 29.83
N ASP A 25 19.05 -30.73 30.00
CA ASP A 25 20.21 -30.88 30.88
C ASP A 25 20.56 -29.58 31.62
N ASP A 26 20.87 -29.83 32.88
CA ASP A 26 21.08 -29.00 34.05
C ASP A 26 22.48 -28.37 34.02
N ASP A 27 22.58 -27.04 34.13
CA ASP A 27 23.85 -26.35 34.36
C ASP A 27 23.74 -25.48 35.62
N GLU A 28 24.26 -26.03 36.72
CA GLU A 28 24.56 -25.33 37.97
C GLU A 28 25.48 -24.13 37.71
N VAL A 29 24.99 -22.91 37.95
CA VAL A 29 25.84 -21.72 38.03
C VAL A 29 25.86 -21.20 39.46
N GLN A 30 26.82 -21.70 40.26
CA GLN A 30 27.27 -21.03 41.48
C GLN A 30 28.06 -19.77 41.09
N ILE A 31 27.48 -18.59 41.29
CA ILE A 31 28.24 -17.34 41.37
C ILE A 31 27.91 -16.65 42.70
N LEU A 32 28.80 -16.85 43.67
CA LEU A 32 28.98 -15.96 44.82
C LEU A 32 29.93 -14.85 44.39
N SER A 33 29.51 -13.58 44.46
CA SER A 33 30.29 -12.45 44.99
C SER A 33 29.56 -11.13 44.76
N ASP A 34 29.04 -10.59 45.87
CA ASP A 34 29.31 -9.27 46.43
C ASP A 34 29.29 -8.02 45.54
N GLY A 35 28.59 -6.98 46.02
CA GLY A 35 28.63 -5.63 45.44
C GLY A 35 27.40 -5.22 44.63
N LYS A 36 26.20 -5.38 45.17
CA LYS A 36 24.98 -4.75 44.63
C LYS A 36 25.01 -3.24 44.91
N GLU A 37 25.79 -2.49 44.14
CA GLU A 37 25.49 -1.08 43.93
C GLU A 37 24.31 -1.04 42.95
N VAL A 38 23.11 -0.99 43.53
CA VAL A 38 21.92 -0.64 42.76
C VAL A 38 22.17 0.77 42.26
N ARG A 39 22.65 0.89 41.02
CA ARG A 39 22.57 2.14 40.30
C ARG A 39 21.08 2.43 40.19
N ALA A 40 20.60 3.28 41.10
CA ALA A 40 19.29 3.87 41.03
C ALA A 40 19.25 4.63 39.70
N VAL A 41 18.77 3.97 38.66
CA VAL A 41 18.03 4.64 37.59
C VAL A 41 16.71 5.07 38.22
N SER A 42 16.79 6.02 39.16
CA SER A 42 15.72 6.97 39.35
C SER A 42 15.88 7.98 38.22
N SER A 43 15.52 7.57 37.01
CA SER A 43 14.82 8.53 36.16
C SER A 43 13.42 8.57 36.77
N GLU A 44 13.29 9.39 37.81
CA GLU A 44 12.05 10.15 37.99
C GLU A 44 11.88 10.91 36.66
N GLU A 45 11.34 10.20 35.66
CA GLU A 45 10.45 10.83 34.70
C GLU A 45 9.37 11.38 35.60
N ASP A 46 9.55 12.64 35.98
CA ASP A 46 8.51 13.47 36.54
C ASP A 46 7.44 13.43 35.46
N ASP A 47 6.55 12.45 35.60
CA ASP A 47 5.39 12.16 34.75
C ASP A 47 4.44 13.34 34.91
N ASP A 48 4.90 14.53 34.50
CA ASP A 48 4.10 15.72 34.42
C ASP A 48 2.90 15.31 33.56
N PRO A 49 1.69 15.29 34.14
CA PRO A 49 0.51 14.84 33.43
C PRO A 49 0.33 15.61 32.12
N SER A 50 0.83 16.85 32.04
CA SER A 50 0.82 17.67 30.84
C SER A 50 1.71 17.11 29.72
N GLN A 51 2.91 16.61 30.06
CA GLN A 51 3.83 16.00 29.10
C GLN A 51 3.31 14.65 28.60
N LEU A 52 2.78 13.81 29.50
CA LEU A 52 2.14 12.55 29.13
C LEU A 52 0.92 12.79 28.22
N LEU A 53 0.06 13.76 28.56
CA LEU A 53 -1.08 14.13 27.71
C LEU A 53 -0.63 14.65 26.34
N GLN A 54 0.48 15.39 26.27
CA GLN A 54 1.02 15.86 25.01
C GLN A 54 1.55 14.70 24.16
N SER A 55 2.30 13.76 24.76
CA SER A 55 2.74 12.54 24.08
C SER A 55 1.57 11.75 23.52
N CYS A 56 0.51 11.54 24.30
CA CYS A 56 -0.70 10.86 23.82
C CYS A 56 -1.37 11.60 22.64
N ARG A 57 -1.40 12.94 22.64
CA ARG A 57 -1.94 13.71 21.52
C ARG A 57 -1.10 13.53 20.25
N ASP A 58 0.22 13.53 20.40
CA ASP A 58 1.16 13.36 19.29
C ASP A 58 1.09 11.92 18.71
N GLU A 59 0.92 10.92 19.57
CA GLU A 59 0.69 9.53 19.16
C GLU A 59 -0.63 9.36 18.41
N VAL A 60 -1.73 9.98 18.89
CA VAL A 60 -3.03 9.98 18.21
C VAL A 60 -2.91 10.64 16.84
N GLN A 61 -2.21 11.77 16.74
CA GLN A 61 -2.00 12.45 15.47
C GLN A 61 -1.17 11.59 14.50
N THR A 62 -0.10 10.97 14.99
CA THR A 62 0.75 10.05 14.21
C THR A 62 -0.05 8.84 13.70
N SER A 63 -0.87 8.24 14.56
CA SER A 63 -1.73 7.11 14.20
C SER A 63 -2.74 7.48 13.11
N ARG A 64 -3.36 8.65 13.24
CA ARG A 64 -4.27 9.19 12.23
C ARG A 64 -3.57 9.38 10.88
N ASP A 65 -2.39 10.02 10.86
CA ASP A 65 -1.65 10.28 9.63
C ASP A 65 -1.28 8.98 8.88
N ARG A 66 -0.91 7.93 9.64
CA ARG A 66 -0.65 6.59 9.08
C ARG A 66 -1.91 5.98 8.46
N PHE A 67 -3.05 6.03 9.15
CA PHE A 67 -4.31 5.51 8.64
C PHE A 67 -4.74 6.23 7.35
N GLU A 68 -4.64 7.55 7.32
CA GLU A 68 -5.01 8.35 6.14
C GLU A 68 -4.11 8.03 4.94
N THR A 69 -2.80 7.90 5.16
CA THR A 69 -1.83 7.53 4.12
C THR A 69 -2.12 6.14 3.56
N ALA A 70 -2.32 5.15 4.44
CA ALA A 70 -2.65 3.79 4.02
C ALA A 70 -3.96 3.75 3.20
N THR A 71 -4.97 4.51 3.62
CA THR A 71 -6.24 4.60 2.90
C THR A 71 -6.09 5.21 1.50
N GLN A 72 -5.26 6.25 1.37
CA GLN A 72 -4.96 6.89 0.07
C GLN A 72 -4.24 5.94 -0.89
N GLU A 73 -3.24 5.21 -0.39
CA GLU A 73 -2.52 4.23 -1.21
C GLU A 73 -3.43 3.09 -1.64
N GLU A 74 -4.24 2.54 -0.73
CA GLU A 74 -5.13 1.43 -1.07
C GLU A 74 -6.20 1.85 -2.08
N SER A 75 -6.72 3.07 -1.93
CA SER A 75 -7.65 3.65 -2.90
C SER A 75 -6.98 3.83 -4.26
N ALA A 76 -5.74 4.30 -4.31
CA ALA A 76 -4.99 4.38 -5.56
C ALA A 76 -4.75 2.98 -6.18
N ARG A 77 -4.44 1.96 -5.38
CA ARG A 77 -4.34 0.56 -5.86
C ARG A 77 -5.64 0.07 -6.48
N LEU A 78 -6.79 0.40 -5.88
CA LEU A 78 -8.11 0.07 -6.44
C LEU A 78 -8.34 0.78 -7.79
N ILE A 79 -8.06 2.08 -7.89
CA ILE A 79 -8.18 2.81 -9.16
C ILE A 79 -7.26 2.23 -10.24
N LEU A 80 -6.05 1.80 -9.91
CA LEU A 80 -5.16 1.13 -10.87
C LEU A 80 -5.73 -0.21 -11.34
N LYS A 81 -6.27 -1.03 -10.43
CA LYS A 81 -6.94 -2.30 -10.77
C LYS A 81 -8.15 -2.06 -11.69
N LEU A 82 -8.95 -1.03 -11.41
CA LEU A 82 -10.08 -0.60 -12.25
C LEU A 82 -9.60 -0.16 -13.64
N SER A 83 -8.53 0.65 -13.73
CA SER A 83 -7.94 1.03 -15.02
C SER A 83 -7.43 -0.17 -15.82
N ALA A 84 -6.94 -1.21 -15.15
CA ALA A 84 -6.52 -2.44 -15.81
C ALA A 84 -7.72 -3.24 -16.36
N ILE A 85 -8.91 -3.12 -15.75
CA ILE A 85 -10.16 -3.66 -16.32
C ILE A 85 -10.54 -2.88 -17.58
N VAL A 86 -10.48 -1.55 -17.55
CA VAL A 86 -10.69 -0.70 -18.74
C VAL A 86 -9.72 -1.08 -19.86
N ALA A 87 -8.44 -1.29 -19.55
CA ALA A 87 -7.46 -1.70 -20.55
C ALA A 87 -7.84 -3.03 -21.26
N LYS A 88 -8.44 -3.97 -20.52
CA LYS A 88 -8.90 -5.25 -21.08
C LYS A 88 -10.13 -5.11 -21.97
N THR A 89 -10.95 -4.06 -21.80
CA THR A 89 -12.09 -3.84 -22.69
C THR A 89 -11.65 -3.37 -24.08
N PHE A 90 -10.49 -2.72 -24.19
CA PHE A 90 -9.92 -2.34 -25.49
C PHE A 90 -9.59 -3.55 -26.38
N GLU A 91 -9.33 -4.71 -25.77
CA GLU A 91 -9.08 -5.98 -26.48
C GLU A 91 -10.39 -6.69 -26.88
N LYS A 92 -11.53 -6.29 -26.32
CA LYS A 92 -12.86 -6.92 -26.51
C LYS A 92 -13.94 -5.86 -26.76
N PRO A 93 -13.98 -5.28 -27.97
CA PRO A 93 -14.85 -4.15 -28.31
C PRO A 93 -16.36 -4.44 -28.21
N GLU A 94 -16.77 -5.70 -28.08
CA GLU A 94 -18.18 -6.10 -27.96
C GLU A 94 -18.77 -5.90 -26.54
N ILE A 95 -17.93 -5.59 -25.53
CA ILE A 95 -18.33 -5.50 -24.11
C ILE A 95 -17.95 -4.13 -23.50
N THR A 96 -17.74 -3.10 -24.31
CA THR A 96 -16.98 -1.91 -23.86
C THR A 96 -17.75 -0.95 -22.97
N ASP A 97 -18.98 -0.60 -23.32
CA ASP A 97 -19.59 0.62 -22.75
C ASP A 97 -20.20 0.35 -21.37
N GLU A 98 -20.94 -0.75 -21.21
CA GLU A 98 -21.56 -1.12 -19.92
C GLU A 98 -20.50 -1.43 -18.85
N VAL A 99 -19.43 -2.14 -19.22
CA VAL A 99 -18.33 -2.45 -18.28
C VAL A 99 -17.56 -1.18 -17.93
N PHE A 100 -17.35 -0.28 -18.89
CA PHE A 100 -16.70 0.99 -18.61
C PHE A 100 -17.52 1.84 -17.64
N ASP A 101 -18.83 1.98 -17.85
CA ASP A 101 -19.70 2.72 -16.94
C ASP A 101 -19.68 2.15 -15.53
N GLN A 102 -19.76 0.83 -15.38
CA GLN A 102 -19.63 0.16 -14.07
C GLN A 102 -18.29 0.44 -13.41
N VAL A 103 -17.20 0.43 -14.18
CA VAL A 103 -15.86 0.76 -13.64
C VAL A 103 -15.80 2.22 -13.18
N VAL A 104 -16.37 3.15 -13.94
CA VAL A 104 -16.41 4.56 -13.56
C VAL A 104 -17.24 4.76 -12.29
N ASP A 105 -18.38 4.09 -12.15
CA ASP A 105 -19.23 4.17 -10.96
C ASP A 105 -18.49 3.67 -9.70
N VAL A 106 -17.82 2.51 -9.79
CA VAL A 106 -17.02 1.98 -8.67
C VAL A 106 -15.85 2.91 -8.34
N ALA A 107 -15.18 3.48 -9.35
CA ALA A 107 -14.09 4.43 -9.12
C ALA A 107 -14.57 5.71 -8.44
N GLU A 108 -15.75 6.20 -8.83
CA GLU A 108 -16.41 7.35 -8.21
C GLU A 108 -16.72 7.08 -6.73
N ASP A 109 -17.31 5.93 -6.41
CA ASP A 109 -17.60 5.53 -5.03
C ASP A 109 -16.35 5.49 -4.15
N VAL A 110 -15.23 4.96 -4.67
CA VAL A 110 -13.93 4.96 -3.98
C VAL A 110 -13.47 6.40 -3.69
N ILE A 111 -13.53 7.30 -4.69
CA ILE A 111 -13.05 8.67 -4.54
C ILE A 111 -13.95 9.48 -3.60
N VAL A 112 -15.27 9.35 -3.71
CA VAL A 112 -16.22 10.03 -2.82
C VAL A 112 -16.05 9.57 -1.38
N SER A 113 -15.74 8.29 -1.16
CA SER A 113 -15.50 7.75 0.18
C SER A 113 -14.27 8.38 0.84
N ILE A 114 -13.16 8.54 0.10
CA ILE A 114 -11.94 9.13 0.67
C ILE A 114 -11.99 10.66 0.81
N LYS A 115 -12.84 11.37 0.05
CA LYS A 115 -13.03 12.82 0.23
C LYS A 115 -13.50 13.19 1.63
N LYS A 116 -14.16 12.26 2.34
CA LYS A 116 -14.62 12.44 3.72
C LYS A 116 -13.46 12.43 4.73
N ILE A 117 -12.28 11.97 4.33
CA ILE A 117 -11.09 11.88 5.15
C ILE A 117 -10.32 13.20 5.01
N HIS A 118 -10.21 13.97 6.09
CA HIS A 118 -9.66 15.31 6.07
C HIS A 118 -8.16 15.33 6.41
N ARG A 119 -7.32 15.65 5.42
CA ARG A 119 -5.90 15.96 5.59
C ARG A 119 -5.62 17.44 5.30
N ARG A 120 -4.77 18.08 6.12
CA ARG A 120 -4.14 19.37 5.80
C ARG A 120 -2.62 19.17 5.72
N PRO A 121 -1.90 19.89 4.84
CA PRO A 121 -2.39 20.92 3.92
C PRO A 121 -2.96 20.40 2.60
N ASN A 122 -2.60 19.19 2.17
CA ASN A 122 -2.99 18.65 0.86
C ASN A 122 -4.25 17.77 0.97
N SER A 123 -5.18 17.94 0.03
CA SER A 123 -6.39 17.13 -0.02
C SER A 123 -6.05 15.65 -0.24
N THR A 124 -6.87 14.77 0.35
CA THR A 124 -6.77 13.30 0.19
C THR A 124 -6.82 12.88 -1.28
N THR A 125 -7.61 13.58 -2.09
CA THR A 125 -7.68 13.36 -3.54
C THR A 125 -6.42 13.79 -4.29
N THR A 126 -5.73 14.84 -3.83
CA THR A 126 -4.44 15.26 -4.41
C THR A 126 -3.37 14.19 -4.19
N GLN A 127 -3.29 13.62 -2.99
CA GLN A 127 -2.32 12.55 -2.73
C GLN A 127 -2.66 11.26 -3.44
N LEU A 128 -3.95 10.92 -3.57
CA LEU A 128 -4.35 9.81 -4.44
C LEU A 128 -3.87 10.02 -5.88
N VAL A 129 -4.11 11.19 -6.48
CA VAL A 129 -3.70 11.47 -7.87
C VAL A 129 -2.19 11.47 -8.01
N ASN A 130 -1.45 12.04 -7.06
CA ASN A 130 0.02 11.99 -7.04
C ASN A 130 0.55 10.55 -7.01
N ASN A 131 -0.07 9.67 -6.21
CA ASN A 131 0.28 8.25 -6.19
C ASN A 131 0.05 7.60 -7.56
N LEU A 132 -1.08 7.89 -8.22
CA LEU A 132 -1.37 7.35 -9.55
C LEU A 132 -0.34 7.81 -10.60
N ILE A 133 0.02 9.09 -10.60
CA ILE A 133 1.04 9.68 -11.48
C ILE A 133 2.41 9.03 -11.25
N ALA A 134 2.79 8.81 -9.98
CA ALA A 134 4.04 8.14 -9.62
C ALA A 134 4.05 6.66 -10.07
N GLN A 135 2.95 5.93 -9.88
CA GLN A 135 2.84 4.55 -10.33
C GLN A 135 2.89 4.45 -11.86
N ALA A 136 2.23 5.36 -12.57
CA ALA A 136 2.28 5.47 -14.04
C ALA A 136 3.66 5.88 -14.60
N GLY A 137 4.58 6.32 -13.74
CA GLY A 137 5.98 6.58 -14.07
C GLY A 137 6.26 7.99 -14.60
N PHE A 138 5.40 8.96 -14.29
CA PHE A 138 5.60 10.36 -14.66
C PHE A 138 6.46 11.13 -13.66
N VAL A 139 6.54 10.66 -12.41
CA VAL A 139 7.41 11.19 -11.36
C VAL A 139 8.12 10.05 -10.62
N LYS A 140 9.14 10.38 -9.81
CA LYS A 140 9.83 9.40 -8.97
C LYS A 140 8.82 8.72 -8.04
N CYS A 141 8.85 7.40 -8.02
CA CYS A 141 7.99 6.56 -7.19
C CYS A 141 8.89 5.87 -6.17
N GLU A 142 8.66 6.10 -4.87
CA GLU A 142 9.47 5.50 -3.80
C GLU A 142 9.27 4.00 -3.72
N GLU A 143 8.02 3.55 -3.89
CA GLU A 143 7.64 2.14 -3.90
C GLU A 143 6.80 1.82 -5.13
N LYS A 144 7.16 0.77 -5.88
CA LYS A 144 6.34 0.25 -6.97
C LYS A 144 5.47 -0.90 -6.48
N TRP A 145 4.17 -0.80 -6.72
CA TRP A 145 3.20 -1.79 -6.21
C TRP A 145 3.04 -3.04 -7.10
N GLY A 146 3.79 -3.16 -8.20
CA GLY A 146 3.71 -4.30 -9.11
C GLY A 146 2.39 -4.41 -9.89
N ILE A 147 1.54 -3.38 -9.88
CA ILE A 147 0.31 -3.33 -10.67
C ILE A 147 0.66 -2.77 -12.07
N PRO A 148 0.42 -3.52 -13.17
CA PRO A 148 0.64 -3.02 -14.51
C PRO A 148 -0.23 -1.78 -14.78
N VAL A 149 0.38 -0.73 -15.33
CA VAL A 149 -0.32 0.53 -15.62
C VAL A 149 -0.42 0.74 -17.12
N ASN A 150 -1.65 0.65 -17.65
CA ASN A 150 -1.96 1.15 -18.99
C ASN A 150 -2.33 2.65 -18.87
N ARG A 151 -1.46 3.52 -19.38
CA ARG A 151 -1.60 4.98 -19.23
C ARG A 151 -2.82 5.53 -19.94
N GLU A 152 -3.18 4.96 -21.09
CA GLU A 152 -4.35 5.38 -21.87
C GLU A 152 -5.64 5.04 -21.14
N ALA A 153 -5.75 3.81 -20.63
CA ALA A 153 -6.90 3.38 -19.84
C ALA A 153 -7.05 4.18 -18.53
N LEU A 154 -5.92 4.44 -17.85
CA LEU A 154 -5.89 5.26 -16.64
C LEU A 154 -6.30 6.72 -16.94
N GLY A 155 -5.75 7.32 -17.99
CA GLY A 155 -6.10 8.69 -18.42
C GLY A 155 -7.58 8.80 -18.78
N LEU A 156 -8.11 7.85 -19.56
CA LEU A 156 -9.53 7.79 -19.91
C LEU A 156 -10.44 7.74 -18.67
N LEU A 157 -10.13 6.85 -17.72
CA LEU A 157 -10.89 6.73 -16.47
C LEU A 157 -10.84 8.05 -15.66
N LEU A 158 -9.66 8.64 -15.49
CA LEU A 158 -9.49 9.86 -14.70
C LEU A 158 -10.14 11.09 -15.36
N HIS A 159 -10.03 11.24 -16.68
CA HIS A 159 -10.72 12.30 -17.42
C HIS A 159 -12.24 12.17 -17.35
N THR A 160 -12.76 10.94 -17.32
CA THR A 160 -14.19 10.70 -17.12
C THR A 160 -14.63 11.13 -15.71
N LEU A 161 -13.86 10.79 -14.68
CA LEU A 161 -14.11 11.21 -13.30
C LEU A 161 -13.97 12.73 -13.10
N VAL A 162 -13.09 13.41 -13.86
CA VAL A 162 -13.03 14.88 -13.91
C VAL A 162 -14.30 15.45 -14.56
N SER A 163 -14.80 14.81 -15.62
CA SER A 163 -16.01 15.24 -16.33
C SER A 163 -17.27 15.08 -15.48
N ARG A 164 -17.31 14.08 -14.59
CA ARG A 164 -18.35 13.90 -13.55
C ARG A 164 -18.16 14.83 -12.33
N ALA A 165 -17.19 15.75 -12.37
CA ALA A 165 -16.82 16.65 -11.27
C ALA A 165 -16.31 15.98 -9.97
N VAL A 166 -16.11 14.66 -9.98
CA VAL A 166 -15.57 13.90 -8.83
C VAL A 166 -14.11 14.28 -8.57
N LEU A 167 -13.33 14.53 -9.62
CA LEU A 167 -11.93 15.00 -9.53
C LEU A 167 -11.74 16.41 -10.08
N ALA A 168 -12.76 17.26 -10.03
CA ALA A 168 -12.71 18.63 -10.58
C ALA A 168 -11.48 19.42 -10.11
N ASP A 169 -11.18 19.39 -8.81
CA ASP A 169 -10.05 20.11 -8.20
C ASP A 169 -8.67 19.56 -8.63
N GLN A 170 -8.63 18.36 -9.22
CA GLN A 170 -7.40 17.71 -9.70
C GLN A 170 -7.28 17.78 -11.23
N ARG A 171 -8.17 18.50 -11.92
CA ARG A 171 -8.21 18.57 -13.39
C ARG A 171 -6.87 18.95 -14.00
N ASP A 172 -6.23 20.01 -13.50
CA ASP A 172 -4.99 20.53 -14.07
C ASP A 172 -3.82 19.57 -13.83
N LEU A 173 -3.79 18.95 -12.65
CA LEU A 173 -2.80 17.93 -12.31
C LEU A 173 -2.96 16.70 -13.21
N ILE A 174 -4.19 16.21 -13.40
CA ILE A 174 -4.49 15.08 -14.29
C ILE A 174 -4.06 15.45 -15.71
N ARG A 175 -4.59 16.55 -16.27
CA ARG A 175 -4.28 16.99 -17.64
C ARG A 175 -2.78 17.15 -17.93
N THR A 176 -1.98 17.50 -16.93
CA THR A 176 -0.54 17.66 -17.09
C THR A 176 0.17 16.31 -17.29
N TYR A 177 -0.35 15.23 -16.72
CA TYR A 177 0.36 13.95 -16.62
C TYR A 177 -0.37 12.74 -17.24
N LEU A 178 -1.70 12.75 -17.31
CA LEU A 178 -2.56 11.61 -17.67
C LEU A 178 -3.69 12.09 -18.59
#